data_AF-A0AA38GZG5-F1
#
_entry.id   AF-A0AA38GZG5-F1
#
_cell.length_a   1.000
_cell.length_b   1.000
_cell.length_c   1.000
_cell.angle_alpha   90.00
_cell.angle_beta   90.00
_cell.angle_gamma   90.00
#
_symmetry.space_group_name_H-M   'P 1'
#
loop_
_entity.id
_entity.type
_entity.pdbx_description
1 polymer ?
#
loop_
_entity_poly.entity_id
_entity_poly.type
_entity_poly.pdbx_seq_one_letter_code
_entity_poly.pdbx_strand_id
1 'polypeptide(L)'
;MAALNAVVGYNSKALFGNKIAQSQEHLKYNTSTVKPRRLSFTITCSSSALNRRPQNVDGDFYVNHECIDCDVCRWMAPEIFERSDGQSAVYKQPTSAKERKAALQALLSCPVASIRTEKPPSDILDVHSTMPLPIDEMSLPGVYHCGYHSKKSYGATSYLIKHPDGNILVDSPSYKGKLASQIEAFGGAHYMFLTHRDDVADHDKWARRLSCERILHACEVESHTADVETKIEGQGPWSLGSDIDLIFTPGHTEGSVSLFYKPLKALFTGDHLIASADGELVISEIYNFYSVEKQVENVRALLQLDFLWILP
;
A
#
# COMPACT_ATOMS: atom_id res chain seq x y z
N MET A 1 -21.75 12.67 -20.38
CA MET A 1 -20.32 12.33 -20.17
C MET A 1 -19.92 12.97 -18.85
N ALA A 2 -20.02 12.21 -17.76
CA ALA A 2 -19.61 12.67 -16.43
C ALA A 2 -18.12 12.30 -16.25
N ALA A 3 -17.34 13.23 -15.70
CA ALA A 3 -15.94 13.00 -15.35
C ALA A 3 -15.87 11.86 -14.31
N LEU A 4 -15.06 10.84 -14.59
CA LEU A 4 -14.63 9.87 -13.59
C LEU A 4 -13.82 10.63 -12.53
N ASN A 5 -14.29 10.65 -11.28
CA ASN A 5 -13.46 11.02 -10.16
C ASN A 5 -12.62 9.79 -9.77
N ALA A 6 -11.51 9.56 -10.47
CA ALA A 6 -10.46 8.75 -9.87
C ALA A 6 -9.97 9.50 -8.62
N VAL A 7 -9.82 8.82 -7.49
CA VAL A 7 -8.89 9.32 -6.47
C VAL A 7 -7.50 9.09 -7.04
N VAL A 8 -7.07 10.03 -7.86
CA VAL A 8 -5.72 10.57 -7.80
C VAL A 8 -5.88 12.06 -8.07
N GLY A 9 -6.07 12.83 -7.00
CA GLY A 9 -5.65 14.21 -7.09
C GLY A 9 -4.15 14.18 -7.26
N TYR A 10 -3.62 14.59 -8.40
CA TYR A 10 -2.64 15.69 -8.52
C TYR A 10 -2.28 15.90 -9.98
N ASN A 11 -2.05 17.19 -10.28
CA ASN A 11 -1.91 17.77 -11.60
C ASN A 11 -0.48 18.33 -11.66
N SER A 12 0.44 17.74 -12.40
CA SER A 12 1.73 18.39 -12.70
C SER A 12 2.29 18.01 -14.06
N LYS A 13 2.21 18.96 -14.99
CA LYS A 13 3.00 18.99 -16.23
C LYS A 13 4.45 19.35 -15.89
N ALA A 14 5.43 18.61 -16.41
CA ALA A 14 6.44 19.11 -17.35
C ALA A 14 7.74 18.26 -17.40
N LEU A 15 8.01 17.75 -18.62
CA LEU A 15 9.27 17.84 -19.39
C LEU A 15 10.57 17.27 -18.80
N PHE A 16 11.00 16.12 -19.33
CA PHE A 16 12.38 15.62 -19.25
C PHE A 16 13.14 15.85 -20.57
N GLY A 17 14.42 16.20 -20.44
CA GLY A 17 15.39 16.28 -21.54
C GLY A 17 16.77 15.76 -21.13
N ASN A 18 17.15 14.67 -21.78
CA ASN A 18 18.50 14.23 -22.21
C ASN A 18 19.54 13.60 -21.25
N LYS A 19 19.77 12.30 -21.54
CA LYS A 19 21.02 11.58 -21.90
C LYS A 19 22.24 11.64 -20.97
N ILE A 20 22.58 10.45 -20.47
CA ILE A 20 23.82 10.11 -19.75
C ILE A 20 24.81 9.46 -20.74
N ALA A 21 26.07 9.89 -20.69
CA ALA A 21 27.22 9.23 -21.33
C ALA A 21 28.01 8.44 -20.27
N GLN A 22 28.31 7.17 -20.57
CA GLN A 22 29.13 6.29 -19.75
C GLN A 22 30.63 6.55 -19.98
N SER A 23 31.42 6.48 -18.91
CA SER A 23 32.84 6.14 -19.01
C SER A 23 33.24 5.22 -17.87
N GLN A 24 33.93 4.14 -18.23
CA GLN A 24 34.55 3.17 -17.33
C GLN A 24 36.01 3.56 -17.11
N GLU A 25 36.50 3.49 -15.87
CA GLU A 25 37.93 3.35 -15.60
C GLU A 25 38.18 2.28 -14.53
N HIS A 26 39.07 1.36 -14.88
CA HIS A 26 39.67 0.34 -14.03
C HIS A 26 40.86 0.93 -13.26
N LEU A 27 41.06 0.59 -11.98
CA LEU A 27 42.42 0.53 -11.41
C LEU A 27 42.54 -0.35 -10.14
N LYS A 28 43.17 -1.51 -10.37
CA LYS A 28 44.28 -2.17 -9.65
C LYS A 28 44.24 -2.27 -8.11
N TYR A 29 44.10 -3.52 -7.64
CA TYR A 29 44.36 -3.96 -6.28
C TYR A 29 45.86 -4.01 -5.98
N ASN A 30 46.26 -3.50 -4.81
CA ASN A 30 47.58 -3.69 -4.23
C ASN A 30 47.42 -4.26 -2.81
N THR A 31 48.04 -5.41 -2.54
CA THR A 31 47.97 -6.11 -1.25
C THR A 31 49.15 -5.70 -0.38
N SER A 32 48.88 -5.24 0.84
CA SER A 32 49.92 -5.00 1.85
C SER A 32 49.40 -5.40 3.23
N THR A 33 50.16 -6.28 3.87
CA THR A 33 49.89 -6.89 5.18
C THR A 33 50.10 -5.90 6.32
N VAL A 34 49.09 -5.69 7.16
CA VAL A 34 49.14 -4.82 8.35
C VAL A 34 48.98 -5.65 9.63
N LYS A 35 49.90 -5.44 10.60
CA LYS A 35 49.91 -6.08 11.94
C LYS A 35 48.82 -5.50 12.86
N PRO A 36 48.28 -6.27 13.83
CA PRO A 36 47.14 -5.81 14.62
C PRO A 36 47.56 -4.84 15.73
N ARG A 37 46.98 -3.63 15.74
CA ARG A 37 46.98 -2.73 16.90
C ARG A 37 45.72 -2.99 17.72
N ARG A 38 45.85 -3.10 19.04
CA ARG A 38 44.73 -3.12 20.00
C ARG A 38 43.92 -1.83 19.83
N LEU A 39 42.70 -1.95 19.31
CA LEU A 39 41.71 -0.88 19.30
C LEU A 39 40.90 -0.97 20.60
N SER A 40 41.03 0.04 21.45
CA SER A 40 40.06 0.34 22.48
C SER A 40 38.73 0.69 21.80
N PHE A 41 37.72 -0.16 21.97
CA PHE A 41 36.37 0.16 21.50
C PHE A 41 35.78 1.26 22.38
N THR A 42 35.91 2.50 21.94
CA THR A 42 34.96 3.54 22.30
C THR A 42 33.70 3.24 21.48
N ILE A 43 32.60 2.88 22.15
CA ILE A 43 31.29 2.78 21.49
C ILE A 43 30.90 4.21 21.12
N THR A 44 31.28 4.65 19.92
CA THR A 44 30.70 5.82 19.29
C THR A 44 29.28 5.45 18.89
N CYS A 45 28.31 6.12 19.50
CA CYS A 45 26.93 6.10 19.07
C CYS A 45 26.88 6.59 17.60
N SER A 46 26.80 5.65 16.67
CA SER A 46 26.83 5.89 15.22
C SER A 46 25.43 6.33 14.76
N SER A 47 25.19 7.62 14.96
CA SER A 47 24.30 8.56 14.28
C SER A 47 23.19 8.01 13.37
N SER A 48 21.94 8.34 13.71
CA SER A 48 20.77 8.39 12.81
C SER A 48 21.05 9.07 11.45
N ALA A 49 22.05 9.98 11.40
CA ALA A 49 22.47 10.67 10.19
C ALA A 49 23.01 9.75 9.08
N LEU A 50 23.61 8.58 9.40
CA LEU A 50 24.24 7.72 8.38
C LEU A 50 23.24 6.93 7.52
N ASN A 51 21.98 6.87 7.93
CA ASN A 51 20.95 6.19 7.14
C ASN A 51 20.04 7.17 6.37
N ARG A 52 20.17 8.48 6.57
CA ARG A 52 19.34 9.51 5.92
C ARG A 52 19.73 9.66 4.45
N ARG A 53 18.76 9.68 3.54
CA ARG A 53 19.04 10.00 2.14
C ARG A 53 19.45 11.47 1.97
N PRO A 54 20.42 11.81 1.10
CA PRO A 54 20.81 13.20 0.85
C PRO A 54 19.72 14.03 0.15
N GLN A 55 18.73 13.39 -0.47
CA GLN A 55 17.60 14.06 -1.13
C GLN A 55 16.59 14.67 -0.14
N ASN A 56 16.68 14.36 1.17
CA ASN A 56 15.79 14.98 2.15
C ASN A 56 16.22 16.42 2.46
N VAL A 57 15.26 17.32 2.63
CA VAL A 57 15.53 18.61 3.27
C VAL A 57 15.86 18.44 4.76
N ASP A 58 16.61 19.37 5.33
CA ASP A 58 16.96 19.37 6.75
C ASP A 58 15.71 19.45 7.64
N GLY A 59 15.73 18.72 8.76
CA GLY A 59 14.67 18.74 9.77
C GLY A 59 14.31 17.38 10.37
N ASP A 60 13.27 17.39 11.21
CA ASP A 60 12.84 16.25 12.02
C ASP A 60 12.51 15.02 11.16
N PHE A 61 11.64 15.18 10.14
CA PHE A 61 11.25 14.08 9.27
C PHE A 61 12.30 13.77 8.22
N TYR A 62 12.52 12.50 7.95
CA TYR A 62 13.36 12.05 6.84
C TYR A 62 13.02 10.66 6.35
N VAL A 63 13.37 10.39 5.09
CA VAL A 63 13.37 9.05 4.50
C VAL A 63 14.79 8.50 4.48
N ASN A 64 14.96 7.26 4.94
CA ASN A 64 16.24 6.57 4.94
C ASN A 64 16.44 5.71 3.66
N HIS A 65 17.62 5.11 3.51
CA HIS A 65 17.96 4.29 2.33
C HIS A 65 17.17 2.96 2.22
N GLU A 66 16.36 2.58 3.22
CA GLU A 66 15.52 1.37 3.16
C GLU A 66 14.26 1.55 2.30
N CYS A 67 14.01 2.77 1.79
CA CYS A 67 12.87 3.05 0.93
C CYS A 67 12.85 2.14 -0.30
N ILE A 68 11.70 1.54 -0.59
CA ILE A 68 11.50 0.66 -1.75
C ILE A 68 10.68 1.33 -2.86
N ASP A 69 10.47 2.64 -2.79
CA ASP A 69 9.72 3.40 -3.79
C ASP A 69 8.26 2.94 -4.03
N CYS A 70 7.60 2.45 -2.98
CA CYS A 70 6.20 1.97 -3.01
C CYS A 70 5.12 3.06 -3.17
N ASP A 71 5.49 4.33 -3.35
CA ASP A 71 4.60 5.49 -3.49
C ASP A 71 3.73 5.90 -2.27
N VAL A 72 3.39 4.99 -1.35
CA VAL A 72 2.50 5.20 -0.17
C VAL A 72 2.55 6.60 0.45
N CYS A 73 3.74 7.09 0.81
CA CYS A 73 3.86 8.38 1.49
C CYS A 73 3.53 9.60 0.61
N ARG A 74 3.70 9.47 -0.71
CA ARG A 74 3.50 10.56 -1.66
C ARG A 74 2.03 10.83 -1.90
N TRP A 75 1.19 9.80 -1.97
CA TRP A 75 -0.26 10.05 -2.06
C TRP A 75 -0.91 10.32 -0.69
N MET A 76 -0.35 9.81 0.42
CA MET A 76 -0.86 10.12 1.77
C MET A 76 -0.51 11.53 2.26
N ALA A 77 0.69 12.01 1.93
CA ALA A 77 1.18 13.32 2.34
C ALA A 77 2.01 13.99 1.21
N PRO A 78 1.36 14.33 0.08
CA PRO A 78 2.01 14.88 -1.11
C PRO A 78 2.65 16.24 -0.87
N GLU A 79 2.21 16.97 0.17
CA GLU A 79 2.79 18.24 0.58
C GLU A 79 4.15 18.08 1.31
N ILE A 80 4.56 16.84 1.62
CA ILE A 80 5.73 16.52 2.45
C ILE A 80 6.72 15.60 1.73
N PHE A 81 6.22 14.61 0.98
CA PHE A 81 7.04 13.61 0.30
C PHE A 81 6.93 13.73 -1.21
N GLU A 82 8.08 13.65 -1.88
CA GLU A 82 8.16 13.59 -3.34
C GLU A 82 9.05 12.43 -3.77
N ARG A 83 9.01 12.09 -5.07
CA ARG A 83 9.92 11.12 -5.65
C ARG A 83 11.19 11.85 -6.09
N SER A 84 12.34 11.40 -5.60
CA SER A 84 13.65 11.95 -5.95
C SER A 84 14.66 10.82 -6.03
N ASP A 85 15.30 10.68 -7.19
CA ASP A 85 16.30 9.63 -7.47
C ASP A 85 15.76 8.22 -7.21
N GLY A 86 14.60 7.90 -7.80
CA GLY A 86 13.99 6.57 -7.76
C GLY A 86 13.48 6.10 -6.40
N GLN A 87 13.37 6.98 -5.40
CA GLN A 87 12.84 6.68 -4.06
C GLN A 87 12.14 7.93 -3.48
N SER A 88 11.37 7.78 -2.41
CA SER A 88 10.78 8.93 -1.71
C SER A 88 11.82 9.73 -0.91
N ALA A 89 11.61 11.04 -0.82
CA ALA A 89 12.36 11.94 0.06
C ALA A 89 11.40 12.95 0.70
N VAL A 90 11.77 13.47 1.88
CA VAL A 90 11.08 14.64 2.46
C VAL A 90 11.56 15.88 1.70
N TYR A 91 10.68 16.52 0.94
CA TYR A 91 11.02 17.75 0.20
C TYR A 91 10.62 19.02 0.96
N LYS A 92 9.69 18.89 1.91
CA LYS A 92 9.24 19.97 2.80
C LYS A 92 8.94 19.40 4.18
N GLN A 93 9.47 20.02 5.22
CA GLN A 93 9.10 19.67 6.59
C GLN A 93 7.67 20.15 6.91
N PRO A 94 6.89 19.39 7.70
CA PRO A 94 5.53 19.82 8.07
C PRO A 94 5.58 21.10 8.92
N THR A 95 4.78 22.09 8.53
CA THR A 95 4.69 23.41 9.15
C THR A 95 3.37 23.62 9.91
N SER A 96 2.39 22.74 9.71
CA SER A 96 1.10 22.78 10.40
C SER A 96 0.77 21.45 11.10
N ALA A 97 -0.17 21.48 12.06
CA ALA A 97 -0.66 20.27 12.72
C ALA A 97 -1.28 19.27 11.73
N LYS A 98 -1.95 19.77 10.67
CA LYS A 98 -2.52 18.94 9.61
C LYS A 98 -1.43 18.21 8.82
N GLU A 99 -0.42 18.94 8.37
CA GLU A 99 0.74 18.37 7.65
C GLU A 99 1.50 17.37 8.52
N ARG A 100 1.73 17.69 9.81
CA ARG A 100 2.41 16.79 10.75
C ARG A 100 1.63 15.49 10.96
N LYS A 101 0.31 15.58 11.14
CA LYS A 101 -0.56 14.40 11.26
C LYS A 101 -0.46 13.53 10.00
N ALA A 102 -0.58 14.12 8.80
CA ALA A 102 -0.47 13.39 7.54
C ALA A 102 0.91 12.71 7.38
N ALA A 103 2.00 13.42 7.71
CA ALA A 103 3.36 12.86 7.68
C ALA A 103 3.54 11.68 8.65
N LEU A 104 2.95 11.75 9.85
CA LEU A 104 2.96 10.64 10.81
C LEU A 104 2.06 9.48 10.37
N GLN A 105 0.93 9.73 9.71
CA GLN A 105 0.09 8.68 9.11
C GLN A 105 0.86 7.94 8.01
N ALA A 106 1.58 8.68 7.15
CA ALA A 106 2.50 8.10 6.16
C ALA A 106 3.64 7.31 6.82
N LEU A 107 4.22 7.83 7.93
CA LEU A 107 5.24 7.12 8.71
C LEU A 107 4.73 5.77 9.22
N LEU A 108 3.54 5.74 9.81
CA LEU A 108 2.91 4.50 10.29
C LEU A 108 2.57 3.53 9.15
N SER A 109 2.34 4.06 7.96
CA SER A 109 1.90 3.33 6.78
C SER A 109 3.06 2.86 5.88
N CYS A 110 4.29 3.31 6.12
CA CYS A 110 5.44 2.90 5.34
C CYS A 110 5.72 1.39 5.50
N PRO A 111 5.68 0.58 4.43
CA PRO A 111 5.78 -0.87 4.51
C PRO A 111 7.14 -1.38 5.02
N VAL A 112 8.16 -0.55 4.83
CA VAL A 112 9.56 -0.83 5.21
C VAL A 112 10.05 0.07 6.34
N ALA A 113 9.14 0.86 6.94
CA ALA A 113 9.45 1.81 8.00
C ALA A 113 10.61 2.78 7.66
N SER A 114 10.79 3.14 6.38
CA SER A 114 11.89 4.02 5.93
C SER A 114 11.71 5.48 6.34
N ILE A 115 10.49 5.90 6.64
CA ILE A 115 10.17 7.24 7.13
C ILE A 115 10.45 7.27 8.63
N ARG A 116 11.25 8.25 9.05
CA ARG A 116 11.73 8.40 10.43
C ARG A 116 11.61 9.85 10.87
N THR A 117 11.69 10.04 12.18
CA THR A 117 11.88 11.34 12.84
C THR A 117 13.22 11.32 13.59
N GLU A 118 13.79 12.48 13.91
CA GLU A 118 15.04 12.55 14.67
C GLU A 118 14.87 11.99 16.09
N LYS A 119 13.69 12.23 16.67
CA LYS A 119 13.28 11.73 17.98
C LYS A 119 11.92 11.04 17.87
N PRO A 120 11.63 10.05 18.71
CA PRO A 120 10.30 9.46 18.77
C PRO A 120 9.21 10.55 18.90
N PRO A 121 8.21 10.59 18.00
CA PRO A 121 7.20 11.64 18.01
C PRO A 121 6.29 11.48 19.24
N SER A 122 6.14 12.53 20.04
CA SER A 122 5.31 12.50 21.25
C SER A 122 3.81 12.34 20.95
N ASP A 123 3.39 12.74 19.76
CA ASP A 123 2.01 12.72 19.24
C ASP A 123 1.67 11.43 18.45
N ILE A 124 2.57 10.45 18.40
CA ILE A 124 2.35 9.23 17.60
C ILE A 124 1.14 8.41 18.08
N LEU A 125 0.83 8.44 19.38
CA LEU A 125 -0.30 7.72 19.96
C LEU A 125 -1.63 8.29 19.46
N ASP A 126 -1.72 9.61 19.30
CA ASP A 126 -2.90 10.28 18.76
C ASP A 126 -3.08 10.00 17.27
N VAL A 127 -1.98 9.76 16.55
CA VAL A 127 -2.07 9.38 15.13
C VAL A 127 -2.54 7.93 14.96
N HIS A 128 -2.10 7.02 15.84
CA HIS A 128 -2.60 5.64 15.83
C HIS A 128 -4.12 5.56 15.99
N SER A 129 -4.74 6.42 16.81
CA SER A 129 -6.19 6.44 17.03
C SER A 129 -6.97 7.03 15.85
N THR A 130 -6.28 7.56 14.83
CA THR A 130 -6.92 8.09 13.62
C THR A 130 -7.06 7.03 12.53
N MET A 131 -6.48 5.84 12.72
CA MET A 131 -6.53 4.74 11.76
C MET A 131 -7.69 3.78 12.11
N PRO A 132 -8.39 3.19 11.13
CA PRO A 132 -8.24 3.38 9.68
C PRO A 132 -8.77 4.76 9.23
N LEU A 133 -8.25 5.28 8.12
CA LEU A 133 -8.56 6.62 7.60
C LEU A 133 -9.76 6.58 6.66
N PRO A 134 -10.77 7.46 6.80
CA PRO A 134 -11.83 7.55 5.81
C PRO A 134 -11.24 7.98 4.45
N ILE A 135 -11.66 7.33 3.37
CA ILE A 135 -11.23 7.72 2.00
C ILE A 135 -11.88 9.06 1.63
N ASP A 136 -13.22 9.12 1.70
CA ASP A 136 -13.99 10.34 1.53
C ASP A 136 -15.29 10.23 2.34
N GLU A 137 -15.44 11.07 3.36
CA GLU A 137 -16.57 10.99 4.29
C GLU A 137 -17.93 11.33 3.65
N MET A 138 -17.92 12.08 2.54
CA MET A 138 -19.13 12.59 1.91
C MET A 138 -19.62 11.70 0.77
N SER A 139 -18.70 11.21 -0.04
CA SER A 139 -18.98 10.57 -1.33
C SER A 139 -18.59 9.09 -1.36
N LEU A 140 -17.82 8.62 -0.37
CA LEU A 140 -17.57 7.20 -0.12
C LEU A 140 -17.67 6.86 1.40
N PRO A 141 -18.80 7.19 2.06
CA PRO A 141 -18.94 7.02 3.50
C PRO A 141 -18.83 5.54 3.91
N GLY A 142 -18.12 5.27 4.99
CA GLY A 142 -17.98 3.91 5.52
C GLY A 142 -16.90 3.06 4.85
N VAL A 143 -16.14 3.61 3.90
CA VAL A 143 -14.95 2.96 3.34
C VAL A 143 -13.69 3.66 3.89
N TYR A 144 -12.76 2.86 4.40
CA TYR A 144 -11.56 3.35 5.05
C TYR A 144 -10.31 2.70 4.48
N HIS A 145 -9.23 3.47 4.34
CA HIS A 145 -7.87 2.97 4.14
C HIS A 145 -7.27 2.52 5.49
N CYS A 146 -6.80 1.28 5.57
CA CYS A 146 -6.27 0.77 6.84
C CYS A 146 -4.88 1.31 7.22
N GLY A 147 -4.10 1.79 6.25
CA GLY A 147 -2.66 2.06 6.41
C GLY A 147 -1.87 0.85 6.87
N TYR A 148 -0.76 1.08 7.58
CA TYR A 148 0.15 0.02 8.06
C TYR A 148 0.49 -1.03 6.99
N HIS A 149 0.85 -0.57 5.80
CA HIS A 149 1.13 -1.45 4.66
C HIS A 149 2.25 -2.44 4.99
N SER A 150 2.39 -3.48 4.18
CA SER A 150 3.34 -4.56 4.42
C SER A 150 4.44 -4.59 3.38
N LYS A 151 5.68 -4.82 3.83
CA LYS A 151 6.77 -5.19 2.93
C LYS A 151 6.47 -6.48 2.15
N LYS A 152 5.68 -7.39 2.73
CA LYS A 152 5.34 -8.69 2.11
C LYS A 152 4.47 -8.54 0.85
N SER A 153 3.67 -7.46 0.77
CA SER A 153 2.81 -7.12 -0.37
C SER A 153 3.31 -5.88 -1.11
N TYR A 154 4.61 -5.57 -1.02
CA TYR A 154 5.24 -4.39 -1.62
C TYR A 154 4.60 -3.01 -1.28
N GLY A 155 3.70 -2.95 -0.30
CA GLY A 155 2.97 -1.73 0.02
C GLY A 155 1.53 -1.68 -0.49
N ALA A 156 0.92 -2.80 -0.89
CA ALA A 156 -0.48 -2.85 -1.33
C ALA A 156 -1.46 -2.23 -0.33
N THR A 157 -2.55 -1.69 -0.86
CA THR A 157 -3.55 -0.93 -0.10
C THR A 157 -4.67 -1.84 0.37
N SER A 158 -4.86 -1.96 1.68
CA SER A 158 -6.00 -2.67 2.26
C SER A 158 -7.09 -1.71 2.72
N TYR A 159 -8.34 -2.14 2.63
CA TYR A 159 -9.51 -1.31 2.94
C TYR A 159 -10.46 -1.97 3.93
N LEU A 160 -11.15 -1.17 4.74
CA LEU A 160 -12.27 -1.61 5.55
C LEU A 160 -13.56 -1.02 5.00
N ILE A 161 -14.53 -1.87 4.69
CA ILE A 161 -15.89 -1.47 4.30
C ILE A 161 -16.81 -1.73 5.49
N LYS A 162 -17.48 -0.68 5.99
CA LYS A 162 -18.55 -0.84 6.96
C LYS A 162 -19.80 -1.35 6.27
N HIS A 163 -20.36 -2.43 6.79
CA HIS A 163 -21.49 -3.10 6.15
C HIS A 163 -22.50 -3.59 7.21
N PRO A 164 -23.83 -3.43 6.98
CA PRO A 164 -24.85 -3.81 7.96
C PRO A 164 -24.80 -5.29 8.40
N ASP A 165 -24.46 -6.19 7.49
CA ASP A 165 -24.36 -7.64 7.77
C ASP A 165 -22.97 -8.06 8.29
N GLY A 166 -22.12 -7.09 8.62
CA GLY A 166 -20.76 -7.30 9.10
C GLY A 166 -19.73 -6.71 8.16
N ASN A 167 -18.80 -5.93 8.72
CA ASN A 167 -17.77 -5.23 7.95
C ASN A 167 -16.86 -6.19 7.18
N ILE A 168 -16.22 -5.67 6.14
CA ILE A 168 -15.37 -6.44 5.24
C ILE A 168 -13.99 -5.79 5.21
N LEU A 169 -12.96 -6.58 5.48
CA LEU A 169 -11.57 -6.21 5.27
C LEU A 169 -11.17 -6.68 3.85
N VAL A 170 -10.93 -5.76 2.94
CA VAL A 170 -10.45 -6.04 1.57
C VAL A 170 -8.93 -6.00 1.58
N ASP A 171 -8.32 -7.13 1.26
CA ASP A 171 -6.89 -7.41 1.44
C ASP A 171 -6.43 -7.17 2.88
N SER A 172 -5.15 -7.41 3.18
CA SER A 172 -4.67 -7.36 4.56
C SER A 172 -3.45 -6.48 4.75
N PRO A 173 -3.46 -5.54 5.73
CA PRO A 173 -2.28 -4.76 6.08
C PRO A 173 -1.36 -5.57 7.00
N SER A 174 -0.16 -5.05 7.28
CA SER A 174 0.66 -5.59 8.37
C SER A 174 -0.12 -5.60 9.68
N TYR A 175 -0.09 -6.71 10.43
CA TYR A 175 -0.84 -6.77 11.68
C TYR A 175 -0.30 -5.79 12.72
N LYS A 176 -1.19 -4.95 13.25
CA LYS A 176 -0.94 -4.04 14.37
C LYS A 176 -2.09 -4.10 15.36
N GLY A 177 -1.80 -4.42 16.61
CA GLY A 177 -2.82 -4.53 17.66
C GLY A 177 -3.65 -3.25 17.82
N LYS A 178 -3.04 -2.07 17.68
CA LYS A 178 -3.76 -0.78 17.75
C LYS A 178 -4.80 -0.63 16.63
N LEU A 179 -4.45 -0.97 15.38
CA LEU A 179 -5.42 -0.95 14.28
C LEU A 179 -6.52 -1.98 14.52
N ALA A 180 -6.17 -3.18 14.99
CA ALA A 180 -7.16 -4.21 15.28
C ALA A 180 -8.18 -3.77 16.32
N SER A 181 -7.75 -3.12 17.41
CA SER A 181 -8.65 -2.55 18.41
C SER A 181 -9.57 -1.46 17.83
N GLN A 182 -9.09 -0.66 16.87
CA GLN A 182 -9.93 0.33 16.19
C GLN A 182 -10.96 -0.33 15.27
N ILE A 183 -10.55 -1.36 14.51
CA ILE A 183 -11.47 -2.13 13.65
C ILE A 183 -12.55 -2.83 14.50
N GLU A 184 -12.20 -3.39 15.66
CA GLU A 184 -13.17 -3.94 16.61
C GLU A 184 -14.16 -2.89 17.11
N ALA A 185 -13.67 -1.68 17.44
CA ALA A 185 -14.53 -0.56 17.82
C ALA A 185 -15.48 -0.12 16.67
N PHE A 186 -15.11 -0.41 15.42
CA PHE A 186 -15.94 -0.16 14.23
C PHE A 186 -16.96 -1.28 13.95
N GLY A 187 -17.00 -2.32 14.80
CA GLY A 187 -17.86 -3.49 14.63
C GLY A 187 -17.13 -4.75 14.20
N GLY A 188 -15.79 -4.75 14.22
CA GLY A 188 -14.95 -5.87 13.77
C GLY A 188 -14.91 -5.96 12.25
N ALA A 189 -14.57 -7.15 11.75
CA ALA A 189 -14.77 -7.55 10.36
C ALA A 189 -15.34 -8.97 10.37
N HIS A 190 -16.41 -9.21 9.63
CA HIS A 190 -16.99 -10.54 9.48
C HIS A 190 -16.29 -11.30 8.36
N TYR A 191 -15.98 -10.61 7.26
CA TYR A 191 -15.24 -11.17 6.13
C TYR A 191 -13.88 -10.51 5.94
N MET A 192 -12.94 -11.29 5.45
CA MET A 192 -11.71 -10.81 4.82
C MET A 192 -11.67 -11.30 3.37
N PHE A 193 -11.90 -10.40 2.43
CA PHE A 193 -11.84 -10.73 1.01
C PHE A 193 -10.43 -10.44 0.50
N LEU A 194 -9.74 -11.47 0.03
CA LEU A 194 -8.38 -11.38 -0.51
C LEU A 194 -8.47 -11.42 -2.04
N THR A 195 -8.05 -10.33 -2.70
CA THR A 195 -8.20 -10.14 -4.14
C THR A 195 -7.36 -11.13 -4.94
N HIS A 196 -6.16 -11.45 -4.44
CA HIS A 196 -5.20 -12.38 -5.03
C HIS A 196 -4.12 -12.77 -4.02
N ARG A 197 -3.18 -13.64 -4.42
CA ARG A 197 -2.17 -14.23 -3.53
C ARG A 197 -1.10 -13.27 -3.00
N ASP A 198 -0.88 -12.12 -3.63
CA ASP A 198 0.23 -11.22 -3.25
C ASP A 198 -0.15 -10.31 -2.05
N ASP A 199 -1.45 -10.06 -1.84
CA ASP A 199 -1.99 -9.08 -0.89
C ASP A 199 -2.56 -9.66 0.42
N VAL A 200 -1.95 -10.78 0.84
CA VAL A 200 -2.39 -11.60 1.98
C VAL A 200 -1.55 -11.36 3.25
N ALA A 201 -0.95 -10.16 3.39
CA ALA A 201 -0.03 -9.87 4.49
C ALA A 201 -0.65 -10.04 5.90
N ASP A 202 -0.09 -10.97 6.68
CA ASP A 202 -0.52 -11.25 8.06
C ASP A 202 -2.03 -11.58 8.19
N HIS A 203 -2.65 -12.06 7.10
CA HIS A 203 -4.06 -12.46 7.02
C HIS A 203 -4.46 -13.43 8.16
N ASP A 204 -3.58 -14.35 8.55
CA ASP A 204 -3.79 -15.32 9.64
C ASP A 204 -3.96 -14.66 11.01
N LYS A 205 -3.16 -13.62 11.30
CA LYS A 205 -3.23 -12.87 12.57
C LYS A 205 -4.51 -12.05 12.63
N TRP A 206 -4.88 -11.44 11.51
CA TRP A 206 -6.12 -10.68 11.39
C TRP A 206 -7.34 -11.58 11.56
N ALA A 207 -7.40 -12.71 10.83
CA ALA A 207 -8.47 -13.70 10.96
C ALA A 207 -8.62 -14.20 12.39
N ARG A 208 -7.51 -14.54 13.05
CA ARG A 208 -7.53 -14.95 14.47
C ARG A 208 -8.01 -13.84 15.41
N ARG A 209 -7.62 -12.59 15.16
CA ARG A 209 -7.95 -11.47 16.05
C ARG A 209 -9.41 -11.04 15.91
N LEU A 210 -9.93 -11.02 14.69
CA LEU A 210 -11.28 -10.55 14.36
C LEU A 210 -12.30 -11.68 14.28
N SER A 211 -11.85 -12.93 14.26
CA SER A 211 -12.68 -14.12 13.96
C SER A 211 -13.41 -14.00 12.62
N CYS A 212 -12.75 -13.40 11.62
CA CYS A 212 -13.34 -13.19 10.30
C CYS A 212 -13.14 -14.40 9.38
N GLU A 213 -14.08 -14.64 8.49
CA GLU A 213 -14.00 -15.64 7.42
C GLU A 213 -13.16 -15.08 6.27
N ARG A 214 -12.05 -15.73 5.93
CA ARG A 214 -11.26 -15.35 4.75
C ARG A 214 -11.86 -15.98 3.50
N ILE A 215 -11.92 -15.19 2.44
CA ILE A 215 -12.40 -15.59 1.12
C ILE A 215 -11.26 -15.32 0.13
N LEU A 216 -10.86 -16.35 -0.60
CA LEU A 216 -9.81 -16.29 -1.62
C LEU A 216 -10.19 -17.20 -2.79
N HIS A 217 -9.80 -16.87 -4.00
CA HIS A 217 -10.02 -17.76 -5.15
C HIS A 217 -9.09 -18.99 -5.08
N ALA A 218 -9.59 -20.16 -5.48
CA ALA A 218 -8.84 -21.42 -5.36
C ALA A 218 -7.50 -21.43 -6.13
N CYS A 219 -7.44 -20.76 -7.29
CA CYS A 219 -6.18 -20.59 -8.06
C CYS A 219 -5.14 -19.68 -7.38
N GLU A 220 -5.54 -18.95 -6.34
CA GLU A 220 -4.65 -18.06 -5.57
C GLU A 220 -4.15 -18.72 -4.28
N VAL A 221 -4.59 -19.95 -3.98
CA VAL A 221 -4.20 -20.65 -2.75
C VAL A 221 -2.74 -21.09 -2.83
N GLU A 222 -1.97 -20.69 -1.83
CA GLU A 222 -0.60 -21.11 -1.58
C GLU A 222 -0.50 -21.90 -0.27
N SER A 223 0.69 -22.42 0.05
CA SER A 223 0.90 -23.19 1.28
C SER A 223 0.53 -22.42 2.55
N HIS A 224 0.68 -21.10 2.55
CA HIS A 224 0.41 -20.24 3.71
C HIS A 224 -1.04 -19.71 3.77
N THR A 225 -1.81 -19.87 2.68
CA THR A 225 -3.25 -19.56 2.61
C THR A 225 -4.12 -20.82 2.46
N ALA A 226 -3.52 -22.01 2.60
CA ALA A 226 -4.21 -23.29 2.49
C ALA A 226 -5.36 -23.46 3.51
N ASP A 227 -5.26 -22.78 4.65
CA ASP A 227 -6.25 -22.80 5.73
C ASP A 227 -7.37 -21.74 5.57
N VAL A 228 -7.36 -20.93 4.49
CA VAL A 228 -8.44 -19.99 4.19
C VAL A 228 -9.78 -20.71 4.17
N GLU A 229 -10.76 -20.14 4.86
CA GLU A 229 -12.05 -20.74 5.16
C GLU A 229 -12.87 -21.00 3.90
N THR A 230 -12.99 -19.98 3.04
CA THR A 230 -13.78 -20.06 1.80
C THR A 230 -12.88 -19.90 0.58
N LYS A 231 -12.81 -20.97 -0.21
CA LYS A 231 -12.07 -21.03 -1.47
C LYS A 231 -13.07 -21.03 -2.62
N ILE A 232 -13.28 -19.89 -3.26
CA ILE A 232 -14.22 -19.80 -4.39
C ILE A 232 -13.59 -20.40 -5.65
N GLU A 233 -14.39 -21.10 -6.46
CA GLU A 233 -13.94 -21.83 -7.65
C GLU A 233 -14.79 -21.46 -8.88
N GLY A 234 -14.17 -21.47 -10.06
CA GLY A 234 -14.84 -21.17 -11.33
C GLY A 234 -14.69 -19.70 -11.73
N GLN A 235 -15.70 -19.15 -12.41
CA GLN A 235 -15.68 -17.76 -12.91
C GLN A 235 -16.85 -16.93 -12.34
N GLY A 236 -17.49 -17.43 -11.29
CA GLY A 236 -18.69 -16.83 -10.70
C GLY A 236 -19.99 -17.14 -11.47
N PRO A 237 -21.06 -16.37 -11.21
CA PRO A 237 -21.09 -15.21 -10.32
C PRO A 237 -20.96 -15.62 -8.84
N TRP A 238 -20.30 -14.79 -8.05
CA TRP A 238 -20.31 -14.88 -6.59
C TRP A 238 -20.72 -13.53 -5.99
N SER A 239 -21.36 -13.56 -4.84
CA SER A 239 -21.80 -12.37 -4.13
C SER A 239 -21.66 -12.54 -2.63
N LEU A 240 -21.45 -11.42 -1.94
CA LEU A 240 -21.59 -11.34 -0.49
C LEU A 240 -22.86 -10.56 -0.19
N GLY A 241 -23.89 -11.26 0.28
CA GLY A 241 -25.22 -10.67 0.41
C GLY A 241 -25.81 -10.28 -0.95
N SER A 242 -26.59 -9.20 -0.96
CA SER A 242 -27.33 -8.75 -2.14
C SER A 242 -26.67 -7.58 -2.89
N ASP A 243 -25.69 -6.93 -2.25
CA ASP A 243 -25.17 -5.62 -2.62
C ASP A 243 -23.66 -5.62 -2.90
N ILE A 244 -22.99 -6.76 -2.78
CA ILE A 244 -21.59 -6.94 -3.16
C ILE A 244 -21.46 -8.07 -4.19
N ASP A 245 -20.83 -7.76 -5.32
CA ASP A 245 -20.47 -8.74 -6.35
C ASP A 245 -18.96 -9.01 -6.29
N LEU A 246 -18.56 -10.28 -6.39
CA LEU A 246 -17.16 -10.67 -6.57
C LEU A 246 -16.96 -11.06 -8.04
N ILE A 247 -16.10 -10.32 -8.72
CA ILE A 247 -15.96 -10.32 -10.17
C ILE A 247 -14.64 -10.97 -10.53
N PHE A 248 -14.71 -12.07 -11.27
CA PHE A 248 -13.52 -12.77 -11.73
C PHE A 248 -12.75 -11.89 -12.74
N THR A 249 -11.52 -11.53 -12.39
CA THR A 249 -10.69 -10.58 -13.15
C THR A 249 -9.29 -11.14 -13.41
N PRO A 250 -9.16 -12.32 -14.04
CA PRO A 250 -7.85 -12.92 -14.26
C PRO A 250 -7.00 -12.02 -15.16
N GLY A 251 -5.71 -11.92 -14.85
CA GLY A 251 -4.82 -11.03 -15.58
C GLY A 251 -3.51 -10.81 -14.85
N HIS A 252 -3.57 -10.11 -13.71
CA HIS A 252 -2.44 -9.96 -12.79
C HIS A 252 -2.00 -11.33 -12.28
N THR A 253 -2.93 -12.09 -11.70
CA THR A 253 -2.79 -13.52 -11.42
C THR A 253 -3.92 -14.31 -12.11
N GLU A 254 -3.81 -15.63 -12.15
CA GLU A 254 -4.79 -16.52 -12.82
C GLU A 254 -6.17 -16.47 -12.14
N GLY A 255 -6.19 -16.27 -10.83
CA GLY A 255 -7.37 -16.29 -9.98
C GLY A 255 -7.73 -14.94 -9.38
N SER A 256 -7.19 -13.81 -9.89
CA SER A 256 -7.53 -12.48 -9.37
C SER A 256 -9.06 -12.25 -9.38
N VAL A 257 -9.59 -11.68 -8.30
CA VAL A 257 -11.00 -11.33 -8.14
C VAL A 257 -11.13 -9.92 -7.60
N SER A 258 -11.96 -9.10 -8.23
CA SER A 258 -12.29 -7.74 -7.78
C SER A 258 -13.62 -7.73 -7.01
N LEU A 259 -13.77 -6.82 -6.05
CA LEU A 259 -15.00 -6.65 -5.27
C LEU A 259 -15.74 -5.39 -5.74
N PHE A 260 -17.01 -5.51 -6.11
CA PHE A 260 -17.85 -4.37 -6.46
C PHE A 260 -18.95 -4.15 -5.42
N TYR A 261 -18.82 -3.05 -4.66
CA TYR A 261 -19.82 -2.62 -3.68
C TYR A 261 -20.84 -1.70 -4.33
N LYS A 262 -22.03 -2.26 -4.65
CA LYS A 262 -23.06 -1.61 -5.46
C LYS A 262 -23.64 -0.32 -4.86
N PRO A 263 -23.96 -0.22 -3.56
CA PRO A 263 -24.59 0.97 -2.97
C PRO A 263 -23.78 2.24 -3.16
N LEU A 264 -22.45 2.14 -3.06
CA LEU A 264 -21.53 3.26 -3.25
C LEU A 264 -20.82 3.24 -4.61
N LYS A 265 -21.13 2.25 -5.46
CA LYS A 265 -20.52 2.07 -6.77
C LYS A 265 -18.99 2.05 -6.68
N ALA A 266 -18.46 1.31 -5.71
CA ALA A 266 -17.03 1.26 -5.41
C ALA A 266 -16.43 -0.09 -5.83
N LEU A 267 -15.42 -0.04 -6.69
CA LEU A 267 -14.74 -1.20 -7.23
C LEU A 267 -13.35 -1.32 -6.61
N PHE A 268 -13.08 -2.42 -5.91
CA PHE A 268 -11.79 -2.74 -5.31
C PHE A 268 -11.10 -3.78 -6.19
N THR A 269 -9.95 -3.43 -6.76
CA THR A 269 -9.34 -4.24 -7.83
C THR A 269 -8.13 -5.04 -7.40
N GLY A 270 -7.51 -4.70 -6.25
CA GLY A 270 -6.13 -5.09 -5.98
C GLY A 270 -5.23 -4.71 -7.15
N ASP A 271 -4.17 -5.49 -7.38
CA ASP A 271 -3.21 -5.26 -8.46
C ASP A 271 -3.75 -5.52 -9.90
N HIS A 272 -5.05 -5.85 -10.06
CA HIS A 272 -5.65 -5.91 -11.40
C HIS A 272 -5.60 -4.56 -12.11
N LEU A 273 -5.62 -3.46 -11.36
CA LEU A 273 -5.29 -2.12 -11.84
C LEU A 273 -4.46 -1.45 -10.77
N ILE A 274 -3.48 -0.64 -11.15
CA ILE A 274 -2.71 0.18 -10.21
C ILE A 274 -2.83 1.66 -10.59
N ALA A 275 -2.76 2.53 -9.59
CA ALA A 275 -2.69 3.97 -9.82
C ALA A 275 -1.24 4.39 -10.10
N SER A 276 -1.04 5.11 -11.20
CA SER A 276 0.20 5.83 -11.47
C SER A 276 0.29 7.12 -10.66
N ALA A 277 1.49 7.71 -10.58
CA ALA A 277 1.72 8.97 -9.86
C ALA A 277 0.91 10.16 -10.43
N ASP A 278 0.57 10.13 -11.72
CA ASP A 278 -0.22 11.17 -12.40
C ASP A 278 -1.73 10.89 -12.36
N GLY A 279 -2.13 9.76 -11.77
CA GLY A 279 -3.53 9.42 -11.58
C GLY A 279 -4.19 8.57 -12.63
N GLU A 280 -3.42 8.11 -13.58
CA GLU A 280 -3.88 7.15 -14.56
C GLU A 280 -3.91 5.75 -13.95
N LEU A 281 -4.94 4.98 -14.30
CA LEU A 281 -5.01 3.56 -13.99
C LEU A 281 -4.23 2.78 -15.04
N VAL A 282 -3.28 1.97 -14.60
CA VAL A 282 -2.38 1.22 -15.48
C VAL A 282 -2.31 -0.24 -15.06
N ILE A 283 -1.79 -1.07 -15.97
CA ILE A 283 -1.41 -2.45 -15.71
C ILE A 283 0.11 -2.48 -15.55
N SER A 284 0.60 -3.16 -14.51
CA SER A 284 2.03 -3.42 -14.37
C SER A 284 2.44 -4.64 -15.19
N GLU A 285 3.07 -4.44 -16.35
CA GLU A 285 3.57 -5.56 -17.16
C GLU A 285 4.68 -6.35 -16.45
N ILE A 286 5.51 -5.67 -15.65
CA ILE A 286 6.64 -6.28 -14.94
C ILE A 286 6.23 -7.08 -13.70
N TYR A 287 5.05 -6.79 -13.16
CA TYR A 287 4.46 -7.51 -12.03
C TYR A 287 3.17 -8.23 -12.46
N ASN A 288 3.08 -8.66 -13.71
CA ASN A 288 2.01 -9.52 -14.19
C ASN A 288 2.48 -10.98 -14.13
N PHE A 289 1.73 -11.84 -13.45
CA PHE A 289 2.07 -13.25 -13.23
C PHE A 289 1.14 -14.22 -14.00
N TYR A 290 0.35 -13.72 -14.94
CA TYR A 290 -0.53 -14.56 -15.76
C TYR A 290 -0.61 -14.13 -17.23
N SER A 291 -1.37 -13.07 -17.56
CA SER A 291 -1.41 -12.54 -18.94
C SER A 291 -1.91 -11.10 -18.97
N VAL A 292 -1.10 -10.22 -19.55
CA VAL A 292 -1.45 -8.81 -19.79
C VAL A 292 -2.62 -8.72 -20.77
N GLU A 293 -2.64 -9.53 -21.84
CA GLU A 293 -3.76 -9.57 -22.79
C GLU A 293 -5.07 -9.92 -22.07
N LYS A 294 -5.02 -10.91 -21.18
CA LYS A 294 -6.18 -11.32 -20.40
C LYS A 294 -6.62 -10.25 -19.41
N GLN A 295 -5.67 -9.57 -18.79
CA GLN A 295 -5.94 -8.42 -17.92
C GLN A 295 -6.67 -7.31 -18.69
N VAL A 296 -6.20 -6.95 -19.89
CA VAL A 296 -6.82 -5.94 -20.74
C VAL A 296 -8.24 -6.36 -21.17
N GLU A 297 -8.48 -7.63 -21.49
CA GLU A 297 -9.84 -8.14 -21.75
C GLU A 297 -10.78 -7.91 -20.55
N ASN A 298 -10.32 -8.21 -19.34
CA ASN A 298 -11.11 -8.06 -18.12
C ASN A 298 -11.30 -6.60 -17.71
N VAL A 299 -10.32 -5.72 -17.95
CA VAL A 299 -10.52 -4.27 -17.81
C VAL A 299 -11.67 -3.79 -18.69
N ARG A 300 -11.77 -4.26 -19.95
CA ARG A 300 -12.90 -3.90 -20.83
C ARG A 300 -14.25 -4.41 -20.30
N ALA A 301 -14.26 -5.57 -19.64
CA ALA A 301 -15.46 -6.10 -19.00
C ALA A 301 -15.88 -5.25 -17.79
N LEU A 302 -14.92 -4.81 -16.96
CA LEU A 302 -15.18 -3.91 -15.83
C LEU A 302 -15.79 -2.57 -16.26
N LEU A 303 -15.46 -2.06 -17.46
CA LEU A 303 -16.06 -0.84 -18.00
C LEU A 303 -17.58 -0.94 -18.26
N GLN A 304 -18.16 -2.14 -18.20
CA GLN A 304 -19.62 -2.32 -18.28
C GLN A 304 -20.32 -2.08 -16.94
N LEU A 305 -19.56 -1.98 -15.84
CA LEU A 305 -20.08 -1.68 -14.52
C LEU A 305 -20.23 -0.16 -14.34
N ASP A 306 -21.30 0.23 -13.65
CA ASP A 306 -21.57 1.62 -13.29
C ASP A 306 -20.88 1.95 -11.95
N PHE A 307 -19.54 1.93 -11.94
CA PHE A 307 -18.74 2.34 -10.79
C PHE A 307 -18.44 3.84 -10.81
N LEU A 308 -18.37 4.46 -9.63
CA LEU A 308 -17.94 5.85 -9.41
C LEU A 308 -16.56 5.93 -8.78
N TRP A 309 -16.22 4.92 -7.97
CA TRP A 309 -14.93 4.81 -7.28
C TRP A 309 -14.21 3.56 -7.74
N ILE A 310 -12.91 3.69 -7.91
CA ILE A 310 -11.99 2.59 -8.11
C ILE A 310 -10.88 2.69 -7.07
N LEU A 311 -10.66 1.58 -6.38
CA LEU A 311 -9.75 1.43 -5.27
C LEU A 311 -8.76 0.30 -5.62
N PRO A 312 -7.65 0.66 -6.30
CA PRO A 312 -6.60 -0.28 -6.63
C PRO A 312 -5.77 -0.67 -5.41
#